data_AF-A0A2T4VSC5-F1
#
_entry.id   AF-A0A2T4VSC5-F1
#
_cell.length_a   1.000
_cell.length_b   1.000
_cell.length_c   1.000
_cell.angle_alpha   90.00
_cell.angle_beta   90.00
_cell.angle_gamma   90.00
#
_symmetry.space_group_name_H-M   'P 1'
#
loop_
_entity.id
_entity.type
_entity.pdbx_description
1 polymer ?
#
loop_
_entity_poly.entity_id
_entity_poly.type
_entity_poly.pdbx_seq_one_letter_code
_entity_poly.pdbx_strand_id
1 'polypeptide(L)'
;MRIDRPGSPPVRPQALQTESKPTVAQKNAVRSPAAPARSADVFETSTRATAKALTPGRSSAAQNLPAEIPTGTKDYYRKRYDDFVRRNPGMTPPAYYLEYGQKYCDRFSSLGPKDLTPQGLEWRDRTLKALQESIETKRMEDPVGFAQLERDPEAFKKFAYDAHPDAYVNSGLYKLPAQDLMKIGTTPDLKDLFTKDGLRQVAVALSKMNPGDAVNVAKESFKELVHDLTPKFPSRIKLPHLSLPW
;
A
#
# COMPACT_ATOMS: atom_id res chain seq x y z
N MET A 1 8.64 61.53 -48.78
CA MET A 1 7.24 62.01 -48.76
C MET A 1 6.71 61.88 -47.34
N ARG A 2 5.98 62.91 -46.89
CA ARG A 2 5.56 63.24 -45.53
C ARG A 2 4.08 62.84 -45.35
N ILE A 3 3.73 62.29 -44.16
CA ILE A 3 2.50 62.44 -43.31
C ILE A 3 1.11 62.43 -44.00
N ASP A 4 0.05 61.76 -43.51
CA ASP A 4 -0.57 61.87 -42.17
C ASP A 4 -1.52 60.70 -41.81
N ARG A 5 -1.77 60.56 -40.49
CA ARG A 5 -2.80 59.78 -39.78
C ARG A 5 -4.19 60.46 -39.91
N PRO A 6 -5.36 59.80 -39.65
CA PRO A 6 -5.88 59.52 -38.29
C PRO A 6 -6.69 58.19 -38.23
N GLY A 7 -7.24 57.64 -37.13
CA GLY A 7 -7.55 58.11 -35.78
C GLY A 7 -8.02 56.91 -34.91
N SER A 8 -8.21 57.18 -33.63
CA SER A 8 -8.17 56.26 -32.48
C SER A 8 -9.56 55.75 -31.98
N PRO A 9 -9.63 54.88 -30.93
CA PRO A 9 -10.72 53.94 -30.55
C PRO A 9 -11.70 54.59 -29.52
N PRO A 10 -12.38 53.93 -28.52
CA PRO A 10 -12.61 52.53 -28.10
C PRO A 10 -14.10 52.23 -27.72
N VAL A 11 -14.40 51.13 -27.00
CA VAL A 11 -15.18 51.13 -25.71
C VAL A 11 -15.60 49.71 -25.26
N ARG A 12 -15.35 49.46 -23.97
CA ARG A 12 -15.87 48.41 -23.08
C ARG A 12 -16.98 49.01 -22.20
N PRO A 13 -18.00 48.25 -21.80
CA PRO A 13 -18.47 48.27 -20.40
C PRO A 13 -18.67 46.83 -19.89
N GLN A 14 -18.07 46.39 -18.77
CA GLN A 14 -18.43 46.56 -17.35
C GLN A 14 -19.85 46.09 -16.95
N ALA A 15 -19.85 45.39 -15.81
CA ALA A 15 -20.90 44.59 -15.19
C ALA A 15 -22.09 45.39 -14.66
N LEU A 16 -23.19 44.69 -14.33
CA LEU A 16 -24.04 45.02 -13.18
C LEU A 16 -24.92 43.83 -12.75
N GLN A 17 -24.91 43.62 -11.44
CA GLN A 17 -25.90 42.88 -10.66
C GLN A 17 -27.27 43.54 -10.80
N THR A 18 -28.36 42.76 -10.66
CA THR A 18 -29.48 43.09 -9.76
C THR A 18 -30.41 41.90 -9.54
N GLU A 19 -30.95 41.91 -8.34
CA GLU A 19 -31.87 40.97 -7.70
C GLU A 19 -33.25 40.87 -8.39
N SER A 20 -33.96 39.76 -8.16
CA SER A 20 -35.42 39.71 -7.95
C SER A 20 -35.88 38.32 -7.50
N LYS A 21 -36.34 38.22 -6.24
CA LYS A 21 -37.39 37.31 -5.72
C LYS A 21 -38.70 38.15 -5.59
N PRO A 22 -39.92 37.62 -5.30
CA PRO A 22 -40.29 36.32 -4.71
C PRO A 22 -41.46 35.61 -5.44
N THR A 23 -41.93 34.38 -5.11
CA THR A 23 -42.94 34.10 -4.05
C THR A 23 -43.42 32.61 -4.11
N VAL A 24 -43.27 31.88 -2.97
CA VAL A 24 -44.21 30.92 -2.26
C VAL A 24 -44.77 29.68 -3.02
N ALA A 25 -45.03 28.46 -2.50
CA ALA A 25 -45.11 27.72 -1.21
C ALA A 25 -44.79 26.22 -1.52
N GLN A 26 -44.50 25.25 -0.63
CA GLN A 26 -45.13 24.73 0.61
C GLN A 26 -44.04 23.99 1.42
N LYS A 27 -43.71 24.29 2.69
CA LYS A 27 -44.32 23.88 3.98
C LYS A 27 -44.68 22.39 4.14
N ASN A 28 -43.89 21.68 4.95
CA ASN A 28 -44.37 20.96 6.13
C ASN A 28 -43.21 20.65 7.10
N ALA A 29 -43.21 21.32 8.25
CA ALA A 29 -42.43 20.99 9.43
C ALA A 29 -43.35 21.15 10.65
N VAL A 30 -43.52 20.08 11.41
CA VAL A 30 -44.27 20.06 12.67
C VAL A 30 -43.28 20.24 13.81
N ARG A 31 -43.60 21.15 14.74
CA ARG A 31 -42.84 21.41 15.96
C ARG A 31 -43.80 21.42 17.16
N SER A 32 -43.24 20.97 18.30
CA SER A 32 -43.51 21.40 19.69
C SER A 32 -44.70 20.75 20.43
N PRO A 33 -44.78 20.83 21.78
CA PRO A 33 -43.75 21.16 22.80
C PRO A 33 -43.81 20.27 24.08
N ALA A 34 -42.93 20.56 25.06
CA ALA A 34 -43.24 20.82 26.48
C ALA A 34 -42.36 20.09 27.51
N ALA A 35 -41.78 20.87 28.42
CA ALA A 35 -41.41 20.47 29.79
C ALA A 35 -42.51 20.99 30.75
N PRO A 36 -42.68 20.41 31.96
CA PRO A 36 -42.04 21.02 33.13
C PRO A 36 -41.62 20.03 34.24
N ALA A 37 -40.92 20.56 35.24
CA ALA A 37 -40.36 19.90 36.42
C ALA A 37 -41.38 19.50 37.51
N ARG A 38 -41.06 18.47 38.32
CA ARG A 38 -41.34 18.40 39.78
C ARG A 38 -40.64 17.23 40.46
N SER A 39 -40.30 17.45 41.73
CA SER A 39 -39.49 16.66 42.66
C SER A 39 -40.27 15.57 43.42
N ALA A 40 -39.48 14.70 44.10
CA ALA A 40 -39.78 13.83 45.25
C ALA A 40 -40.05 12.34 44.96
N ASP A 41 -39.10 11.48 45.36
CA ASP A 41 -39.27 10.31 46.25
C ASP A 41 -37.88 9.66 46.44
N VAL A 42 -37.28 9.71 47.63
CA VAL A 42 -37.43 8.79 48.78
C VAL A 42 -36.96 7.36 48.45
N PHE A 43 -35.70 7.11 48.84
CA PHE A 43 -35.18 5.95 49.59
C PHE A 43 -35.95 4.62 49.48
N GLU A 44 -35.41 3.63 48.77
CA GLU A 44 -35.09 2.34 49.39
C GLU A 44 -34.13 1.48 48.56
N THR A 45 -33.29 0.80 49.31
CA THR A 45 -32.15 -0.04 48.95
C THR A 45 -32.52 -1.30 48.18
N SER A 46 -31.80 -1.62 47.10
CA SER A 46 -31.46 -3.02 46.80
C SER A 46 -30.29 -3.14 45.82
N THR A 47 -29.24 -3.84 46.29
CA THR A 47 -28.25 -4.62 45.54
C THR A 47 -27.51 -3.93 44.37
N ARG A 48 -26.43 -3.23 44.71
CA ARG A 48 -25.29 -2.98 43.82
C ARG A 48 -24.56 -4.30 43.55
N ALA A 49 -25.09 -5.11 42.63
CA ALA A 49 -24.31 -6.13 41.94
C ALA A 49 -23.53 -5.43 40.83
N THR A 50 -22.23 -5.29 41.03
CA THR A 50 -21.26 -4.79 40.06
C THR A 50 -21.33 -5.68 38.82
N ALA A 51 -22.09 -5.26 37.80
CA ALA A 51 -21.96 -5.78 36.45
C ALA A 51 -20.61 -5.31 35.88
N LYS A 52 -19.54 -5.98 36.30
CA LYS A 52 -18.27 -5.97 35.59
C LYS A 52 -18.59 -6.63 34.25
N ALA A 53 -18.80 -5.81 33.22
CA ALA A 53 -18.96 -6.28 31.86
C ALA A 53 -17.74 -7.15 31.53
N LEU A 54 -17.90 -8.47 31.62
CA LEU A 54 -16.98 -9.42 31.02
C LEU A 54 -17.13 -9.21 29.52
N THR A 55 -16.26 -8.38 28.97
CA THR A 55 -15.88 -8.50 27.57
C THR A 55 -15.45 -9.96 27.39
N PRO A 56 -16.03 -10.73 26.47
CA PRO A 56 -15.58 -12.09 26.23
C PRO A 56 -14.12 -11.98 25.79
N GLY A 57 -13.21 -12.49 26.62
CA GLY A 57 -11.81 -12.57 26.27
C GLY A 57 -11.70 -13.30 24.94
N ARG A 58 -11.23 -12.60 23.90
CA ARG A 58 -10.63 -13.27 22.73
C ARG A 58 -9.68 -14.32 23.31
N SER A 59 -9.90 -15.59 22.97
CA SER A 59 -9.08 -16.68 23.52
C SER A 59 -7.59 -16.36 23.32
N SER A 60 -6.73 -16.83 24.22
CA SER A 60 -5.27 -16.58 24.12
C SER A 60 -4.69 -16.95 22.75
N ALA A 61 -5.32 -17.90 22.05
CA ALA A 61 -4.99 -18.26 20.67
C ALA A 61 -5.22 -17.12 19.67
N ALA A 62 -6.33 -16.38 19.77
CA ALA A 62 -6.62 -15.24 18.90
C ALA A 62 -5.74 -14.01 19.22
N GLN A 63 -5.18 -13.92 20.43
CA GLN A 63 -4.24 -12.84 20.81
C GLN A 63 -2.83 -13.02 20.20
N ASN A 64 -2.49 -14.26 19.83
CA ASN A 64 -1.20 -14.65 19.24
C ASN A 64 -1.22 -14.70 17.71
N LEU A 65 -2.36 -14.44 17.06
CA LEU A 65 -2.43 -14.34 15.60
C LEU A 65 -1.97 -12.96 15.12
N PRO A 66 -1.27 -12.89 13.98
CA PRO A 66 -0.84 -11.63 13.38
C PRO A 66 -2.03 -10.72 13.10
N ALA A 67 -1.93 -9.47 13.52
CA ALA A 67 -2.94 -8.46 13.24
C ALA A 67 -2.97 -8.11 11.75
N GLU A 68 -4.12 -7.64 11.27
CA GLU A 68 -4.20 -6.97 9.98
C GLU A 68 -3.54 -5.61 10.06
N ILE A 69 -2.78 -5.25 9.02
CA ILE A 69 -2.10 -3.97 8.92
C ILE A 69 -2.46 -3.31 7.58
N PRO A 70 -2.98 -2.07 7.58
CA PRO A 70 -3.33 -1.38 6.34
C PRO A 70 -2.13 -1.25 5.40
N THR A 71 -2.34 -1.55 4.12
CA THR A 71 -1.32 -1.48 3.07
C THR A 71 -1.28 -0.10 2.39
N GLY A 72 -0.24 0.14 1.59
CA GLY A 72 0.05 1.42 0.96
C GLY A 72 0.62 2.48 1.92
N THR A 73 1.02 2.10 3.14
CA THR A 73 1.52 3.07 4.13
C THR A 73 3.04 2.97 4.29
N LYS A 74 3.68 4.11 4.62
CA LYS A 74 5.13 4.18 4.82
C LYS A 74 5.61 3.45 6.07
N ASP A 75 4.72 3.25 7.04
CA ASP A 75 5.01 2.63 8.33
C ASP A 75 4.59 1.17 8.43
N TYR A 76 4.11 0.57 7.34
CA TYR A 76 3.62 -0.80 7.27
C TYR A 76 4.61 -1.82 7.86
N TYR A 77 5.87 -1.79 7.41
CA TYR A 77 6.87 -2.77 7.83
C TYR A 77 7.27 -2.61 9.29
N ARG A 78 7.32 -1.37 9.80
CA ARG A 78 7.48 -1.08 11.22
C ARG A 78 6.31 -1.64 12.04
N LYS A 79 5.08 -1.42 11.60
CA LYS A 79 3.89 -1.97 12.28
C LYS A 79 3.89 -3.51 12.29
N ARG A 80 4.34 -4.15 11.20
CA ARG A 80 4.53 -5.61 11.15
C ARG A 80 5.58 -6.11 12.14
N TYR A 81 6.71 -5.42 12.20
CA TYR A 81 7.75 -5.67 13.19
C TYR A 81 7.20 -5.56 14.62
N ASP A 82 6.50 -4.48 14.93
CA ASP A 82 5.92 -4.25 16.27
C ASP A 82 4.88 -5.30 16.63
N ASP A 83 4.03 -5.71 15.68
CA ASP A 83 3.07 -6.79 15.86
C ASP A 83 3.76 -8.14 16.16
N PHE A 84 4.85 -8.46 15.45
CA PHE A 84 5.63 -9.66 15.75
C PHE A 84 6.22 -9.63 17.15
N VAL A 85 6.89 -8.53 17.54
CA VAL A 85 7.52 -8.38 18.86
C VAL A 85 6.49 -8.53 19.97
N ARG A 86 5.32 -7.92 19.80
CA ARG A 86 4.21 -8.01 20.76
C ARG A 86 3.72 -9.45 20.95
N ARG A 87 3.67 -10.25 19.88
CA ARG A 87 3.19 -11.65 19.92
C ARG A 87 4.26 -12.66 20.35
N ASN A 88 5.54 -12.33 20.16
CA ASN A 88 6.65 -13.26 20.34
C ASN A 88 7.74 -12.63 21.23
N PRO A 89 7.47 -12.43 22.53
CA PRO A 89 8.44 -11.84 23.44
C PRO A 89 9.72 -12.68 23.50
N GLY A 90 10.88 -12.03 23.33
CA GLY A 90 12.19 -12.68 23.35
C GLY A 90 12.62 -13.31 22.01
N MET A 91 11.80 -13.24 20.96
CA MET A 91 12.17 -13.66 19.62
C MET A 91 12.61 -12.47 18.76
N THR A 92 13.57 -12.71 17.87
CA THR A 92 14.00 -11.73 16.87
C THR A 92 13.05 -11.77 15.66
N PRO A 93 12.47 -10.63 15.25
CA PRO A 93 11.64 -10.56 14.04
C PRO A 93 12.46 -10.81 12.78
N PRO A 94 11.84 -11.16 11.65
CA PRO A 94 12.53 -11.21 10.36
C PRO A 94 13.24 -9.89 10.07
N ALA A 95 14.55 -9.96 9.82
CA ALA A 95 15.38 -8.81 9.43
C ALA A 95 14.79 -8.08 8.21
N TYR A 96 14.09 -8.82 7.34
CA TYR A 96 13.37 -8.28 6.19
C TYR A 96 12.51 -7.06 6.54
N TYR A 97 11.81 -7.03 7.68
CA TYR A 97 10.92 -5.91 7.99
C TYR A 97 11.64 -4.57 8.06
N LEU A 98 12.70 -4.46 8.88
CA LEU A 98 13.36 -3.18 9.09
C LEU A 98 14.58 -2.98 8.18
N GLU A 99 15.38 -4.02 7.98
CA GLU A 99 16.65 -3.90 7.26
C GLU A 99 16.47 -3.85 5.75
N TYR A 100 15.33 -4.33 5.23
CA TYR A 100 15.02 -4.32 3.80
C TYR A 100 13.73 -3.57 3.48
N GLY A 101 12.58 -4.08 3.96
CA GLY A 101 11.25 -3.55 3.67
C GLY A 101 11.11 -2.08 4.02
N GLN A 102 11.34 -1.72 5.29
CA GLN A 102 11.27 -0.33 5.75
C GLN A 102 12.32 0.54 5.07
N LYS A 103 13.58 0.08 5.01
CA LYS A 103 14.69 0.78 4.35
C LYS A 103 14.33 1.21 2.92
N TYR A 104 13.81 0.29 2.10
CA TYR A 104 13.47 0.60 0.72
C TYR A 104 12.11 1.31 0.58
N CYS A 105 11.16 1.05 1.47
CA CYS A 105 9.94 1.85 1.57
C CYS A 105 10.28 3.33 1.75
N ASP A 106 11.17 3.67 2.69
CA ASP A 106 11.59 5.04 2.95
C ASP A 106 12.33 5.65 1.75
N ARG A 107 13.25 4.89 1.15
CA ARG A 107 14.05 5.37 0.02
C ARG A 107 13.20 5.64 -1.22
N PHE A 108 12.32 4.72 -1.61
CA PHE A 108 11.38 4.95 -2.72
C PHE A 108 10.40 6.08 -2.38
N SER A 109 9.92 6.15 -1.14
CA SER A 109 9.04 7.22 -0.66
C SER A 109 9.66 8.61 -0.67
N SER A 110 10.99 8.73 -0.71
CA SER A 110 11.69 10.01 -0.85
C SER A 110 11.75 10.52 -2.29
N LEU A 111 11.50 9.67 -3.29
CA LEU A 111 11.46 10.09 -4.69
C LEU A 111 10.29 11.04 -4.90
N GLY A 112 10.51 12.19 -5.52
CA GLY A 112 9.47 13.18 -5.76
C GLY A 112 9.18 13.41 -7.23
N PRO A 113 8.32 14.41 -7.56
CA PRO A 113 8.11 14.87 -8.94
C PRO A 113 9.36 15.39 -9.65
N LYS A 114 10.46 15.60 -8.91
CA LYS A 114 11.78 15.96 -9.47
C LYS A 114 12.57 14.74 -9.93
N ASP A 115 12.22 13.56 -9.42
CA ASP A 115 12.94 12.31 -9.63
C ASP A 115 12.23 11.39 -10.63
N LEU A 116 10.89 11.36 -10.55
CA LEU A 116 10.03 10.48 -11.33
C LEU A 116 8.96 11.29 -12.06
N THR A 117 8.57 10.82 -13.24
CA THR A 117 7.38 11.34 -13.93
C THR A 117 6.10 11.04 -13.13
N PRO A 118 4.94 11.64 -13.48
CA PRO A 118 3.66 11.26 -12.88
C PRO A 118 3.37 9.75 -12.95
N GLN A 119 3.69 9.12 -14.09
CA GLN A 119 3.55 7.67 -14.27
C GLN A 119 4.49 6.87 -13.35
N GLY A 120 5.72 7.35 -13.16
CA GLY A 120 6.69 6.75 -12.25
C GLY A 120 6.26 6.84 -10.79
N LEU A 121 5.68 7.97 -10.37
CA LEU A 121 5.11 8.13 -9.02
C LEU A 121 3.93 7.19 -8.79
N GLU A 122 3.00 7.10 -9.74
CA GLU A 122 1.89 6.15 -9.68
C GLU A 122 2.37 4.70 -9.65
N TRP A 123 3.38 4.35 -10.44
CA TRP A 123 4.00 3.02 -10.41
C TRP A 123 4.61 2.73 -9.05
N ARG A 124 5.34 3.70 -8.47
CA ARG A 124 5.96 3.55 -7.14
C ARG A 124 4.89 3.26 -6.08
N ASP A 125 3.82 4.05 -6.07
CA ASP A 125 2.78 3.93 -5.05
C ASP A 125 1.98 2.63 -5.21
N ARG A 126 1.67 2.23 -6.44
CA ARG A 126 1.04 0.92 -6.74
C ARG A 126 1.95 -0.25 -6.35
N THR A 127 3.24 -0.15 -6.65
CA THR A 127 4.23 -1.19 -6.32
C THR A 127 4.38 -1.34 -4.81
N LEU A 128 4.50 -0.24 -4.07
CA LEU A 128 4.56 -0.27 -2.62
C LEU A 128 3.33 -0.98 -2.03
N LYS A 129 2.14 -0.60 -2.50
CA LYS A 129 0.89 -1.21 -2.06
C LYS A 129 0.84 -2.70 -2.39
N ALA A 130 1.18 -3.10 -3.62
CA ALA A 130 1.16 -4.49 -4.07
C ALA A 130 2.10 -5.39 -3.26
N LEU A 131 3.32 -4.91 -2.94
CA LEU A 131 4.25 -5.65 -2.09
C LEU A 131 3.67 -5.90 -0.69
N GLN A 132 3.05 -4.89 -0.09
CA GLN A 132 2.42 -5.02 1.22
C GLN A 132 1.17 -5.90 1.17
N GLU A 133 0.38 -5.79 0.10
CA GLU A 133 -0.79 -6.65 -0.15
C GLU A 133 -0.40 -8.12 -0.31
N SER A 134 0.74 -8.45 -0.90
CA SER A 134 1.21 -9.83 -1.00
C SER A 134 1.42 -10.48 0.37
N ILE A 135 1.99 -9.72 1.31
CA ILE A 135 2.22 -10.15 2.69
C ILE A 135 0.88 -10.27 3.44
N GLU A 136 -0.01 -9.28 3.31
CA GLU A 136 -1.34 -9.35 3.93
C GLU A 136 -2.20 -10.47 3.37
N THR A 137 -2.08 -10.78 2.08
CA THR A 137 -2.80 -11.88 1.43
C THR A 137 -2.37 -13.20 2.05
N LYS A 138 -1.05 -13.43 2.17
CA LYS A 138 -0.54 -14.64 2.84
C LYS A 138 -1.00 -14.73 4.30
N ARG A 139 -1.02 -13.61 5.03
CA ARG A 139 -1.54 -13.54 6.41
C ARG A 139 -3.02 -13.89 6.46
N MET A 140 -3.82 -13.37 5.53
CA MET A 140 -5.27 -13.57 5.50
C MET A 140 -5.65 -15.01 5.13
N GLU A 141 -4.97 -15.59 4.13
CA GLU A 141 -5.22 -16.95 3.65
C GLU A 141 -4.87 -18.01 4.70
N ASP A 142 -3.74 -17.84 5.39
CA ASP A 142 -3.27 -18.77 6.40
C ASP A 142 -2.61 -18.02 7.58
N PRO A 143 -3.42 -17.49 8.53
CA PRO A 143 -2.90 -16.73 9.66
C PRO A 143 -1.95 -17.52 10.57
N VAL A 144 -2.17 -18.83 10.70
CA VAL A 144 -1.36 -19.72 11.54
C VAL A 144 -0.03 -20.02 10.84
N GLY A 145 -0.07 -20.38 9.56
CA GLY A 145 1.13 -20.61 8.77
C GLY A 145 1.95 -19.34 8.56
N PHE A 146 1.32 -18.18 8.42
CA PHE A 146 2.03 -16.88 8.39
C PHE A 146 2.78 -16.64 9.71
N ALA A 147 2.13 -16.88 10.86
CA ALA A 147 2.79 -16.75 12.16
C ALA A 147 3.99 -17.70 12.32
N GLN A 148 3.94 -18.89 11.71
CA GLN A 148 5.08 -19.80 11.66
C GLN A 148 6.17 -19.30 10.71
N LEU A 149 5.78 -18.82 9.52
CA LEU A 149 6.69 -18.27 8.52
C LEU A 149 7.51 -17.10 9.08
N GLU A 150 6.90 -16.20 9.84
CA GLU A 150 7.62 -15.08 10.48
C GLU A 150 8.69 -15.53 11.49
N ARG A 151 8.63 -16.77 12.00
CA ARG A 151 9.64 -17.31 12.93
C ARG A 151 10.82 -17.95 12.21
N ASP A 152 10.76 -18.04 10.89
CA ASP A 152 11.85 -18.46 10.01
C ASP A 152 12.26 -17.26 9.13
N PRO A 153 13.28 -16.48 9.55
CA PRO A 153 13.69 -15.27 8.85
C PRO A 153 14.09 -15.49 7.39
N GLU A 154 14.70 -16.63 7.07
CA GLU A 154 15.15 -16.93 5.71
C GLU A 154 13.96 -17.33 4.82
N ALA A 155 13.04 -18.16 5.33
CA ALA A 155 11.82 -18.49 4.60
C ALA A 155 10.94 -17.25 4.38
N PHE A 156 10.79 -16.39 5.39
CA PHE A 156 10.03 -15.15 5.26
C PHE A 156 10.65 -14.21 4.21
N LYS A 157 11.98 -14.04 4.27
CA LYS A 157 12.72 -13.23 3.28
C LYS A 157 12.54 -13.76 1.87
N LYS A 158 12.65 -15.07 1.68
CA LYS A 158 12.43 -15.71 0.37
C LYS A 158 11.01 -15.43 -0.14
N PHE A 159 9.99 -15.69 0.69
CA PHE A 159 8.59 -15.42 0.35
C PHE A 159 8.39 -13.95 -0.07
N ALA A 160 8.93 -13.01 0.68
CA ALA A 160 8.77 -11.60 0.37
C ALA A 160 9.51 -11.17 -0.92
N TYR A 161 10.67 -11.76 -1.21
CA TYR A 161 11.38 -11.55 -2.47
C TYR A 161 10.66 -12.14 -3.67
N ASP A 162 10.06 -13.33 -3.54
CA ASP A 162 9.31 -13.97 -4.63
C ASP A 162 8.13 -13.09 -5.11
N ALA A 163 7.59 -12.21 -4.26
CA ALA A 163 6.50 -11.28 -4.62
C ALA A 163 6.95 -10.05 -5.44
N HIS A 164 8.24 -9.75 -5.52
CA HIS A 164 8.73 -8.52 -6.16
C HIS A 164 8.49 -8.47 -7.68
N PRO A 165 8.80 -9.52 -8.45
CA PRO A 165 8.65 -9.50 -9.90
C PRO A 165 7.20 -9.22 -10.32
N ASP A 166 6.25 -9.92 -9.71
CA ASP A 166 4.82 -9.72 -9.96
C ASP A 166 4.37 -8.32 -9.54
N ALA A 167 4.78 -7.83 -8.36
CA ALA A 167 4.44 -6.49 -7.91
C ALA A 167 4.93 -5.41 -8.88
N TYR A 168 6.15 -5.55 -9.41
CA TYR A 168 6.75 -4.58 -10.34
C TYR A 168 6.04 -4.60 -11.69
N VAL A 169 5.82 -5.80 -12.25
CA VAL A 169 5.18 -5.97 -13.56
C VAL A 169 3.71 -5.58 -13.53
N ASN A 170 2.95 -6.03 -12.53
CA ASN A 170 1.53 -5.72 -12.42
C ASN A 170 1.29 -4.24 -12.10
N SER A 171 2.25 -3.57 -11.47
CA SER A 171 2.23 -2.11 -11.32
C SER A 171 2.62 -1.39 -12.61
N GLY A 172 3.02 -2.09 -13.67
CA GLY A 172 3.24 -1.52 -15.00
C GLY A 172 4.66 -1.02 -15.25
N LEU A 173 5.68 -1.67 -14.66
CA LEU A 173 7.10 -1.30 -14.84
C LEU A 173 7.47 -1.09 -16.31
N TYR A 174 7.03 -1.99 -17.21
CA TYR A 174 7.35 -1.92 -18.64
C TYR A 174 6.73 -0.73 -19.39
N LYS A 175 5.75 -0.05 -18.79
CA LYS A 175 5.09 1.13 -19.36
C LYS A 175 5.79 2.42 -18.97
N LEU A 176 6.82 2.36 -18.12
CA LEU A 176 7.50 3.54 -17.63
C LEU A 176 8.50 4.12 -18.67
N PRO A 177 8.65 5.46 -18.68
CA PRO A 177 9.75 6.11 -19.39
C PRO A 177 11.12 5.59 -18.95
N ALA A 178 12.10 5.61 -19.86
CA ALA A 178 13.46 5.14 -19.57
C ALA A 178 14.14 5.86 -18.40
N GLN A 179 13.85 7.16 -18.22
CA GLN A 179 14.35 7.93 -17.07
C GLN A 179 13.84 7.38 -15.74
N ASP A 180 12.55 7.04 -15.64
CA ASP A 180 11.97 6.48 -14.43
C ASP A 180 12.58 5.12 -14.13
N LEU A 181 12.73 4.26 -15.15
CA LEU A 181 13.37 2.96 -15.01
C LEU A 181 14.82 3.07 -14.51
N MET A 182 15.58 4.03 -15.03
CA MET A 182 16.94 4.30 -14.56
C MET A 182 16.94 4.74 -13.09
N LYS A 183 16.05 5.66 -12.72
CA LYS A 183 15.94 6.14 -11.33
C LYS A 183 15.53 5.02 -10.38
N ILE A 184 14.54 4.21 -10.76
CA ILE A 184 14.06 3.05 -10.00
C ILE A 184 15.18 2.01 -9.84
N GLY A 185 15.86 1.64 -10.93
CA GLY A 185 16.92 0.63 -10.89
C GLY A 185 18.15 1.04 -10.08
N THR A 186 18.41 2.33 -9.92
CA THR A 186 19.51 2.87 -9.12
C THR A 186 19.10 3.26 -7.70
N THR A 187 17.81 3.11 -7.35
CA THR A 187 17.31 3.43 -6.00
C THR A 187 17.73 2.37 -4.98
N PRO A 188 17.61 1.05 -5.22
CA PRO A 188 18.10 0.06 -4.26
C PRO A 188 19.63 0.03 -4.14
N ASP A 189 20.15 -0.40 -2.99
CA ASP A 189 21.58 -0.71 -2.90
C ASP A 189 21.81 -2.05 -3.62
N LEU A 190 22.59 -2.03 -4.70
CA LEU A 190 22.88 -3.23 -5.51
C LEU A 190 23.44 -4.39 -4.66
N LYS A 191 24.10 -4.09 -3.54
CA LYS A 191 24.64 -5.06 -2.56
C LYS A 191 23.56 -5.86 -1.83
N ASP A 192 22.34 -5.33 -1.73
CA ASP A 192 21.22 -6.01 -1.09
C ASP A 192 20.39 -6.80 -2.12
N LEU A 193 20.49 -6.44 -3.41
CA LEU A 193 19.85 -7.16 -4.52
C LEU A 193 20.68 -8.31 -5.07
N PHE A 194 22.00 -8.26 -4.89
CA PHE A 194 22.93 -9.21 -5.49
C PHE A 194 23.96 -9.65 -4.45
N THR A 195 24.22 -10.95 -4.38
CA THR A 195 25.36 -11.48 -3.62
C THR A 195 26.67 -10.97 -4.24
N LYS A 196 27.72 -10.81 -3.41
CA LYS A 196 28.99 -10.15 -3.81
C LYS A 196 29.62 -10.67 -5.11
N ASP A 197 29.37 -11.93 -5.45
CA ASP A 197 29.94 -12.55 -6.65
C ASP A 197 29.10 -12.29 -7.91
N GLY A 198 27.77 -12.14 -7.78
CA GLY A 198 26.89 -11.70 -8.88
C GLY A 198 27.12 -10.24 -9.26
N LEU A 199 27.36 -9.36 -8.29
CA LEU A 199 27.67 -7.95 -8.54
C LEU A 199 28.93 -7.73 -9.37
N ARG A 200 29.99 -8.51 -9.12
CA ARG A 200 31.25 -8.34 -9.87
C ARG A 200 31.08 -8.68 -11.33
N GLN A 201 30.32 -9.74 -11.64
CA GLN A 201 30.03 -10.12 -13.02
C GLN A 201 29.11 -9.12 -13.72
N VAL A 202 28.06 -8.66 -13.03
CA VAL A 202 27.12 -7.67 -13.55
C VAL A 202 27.78 -6.30 -13.75
N ALA A 203 28.66 -5.86 -12.85
CA ALA A 203 29.40 -4.60 -13.01
C ALA A 203 30.40 -4.63 -14.18
N VAL A 204 31.07 -5.76 -14.40
CA VAL A 204 31.95 -5.94 -15.57
C VAL A 204 31.16 -5.99 -16.88
N ALA A 205 29.94 -6.54 -16.87
CA ALA A 205 29.06 -6.53 -18.03
C ALA A 205 28.49 -5.12 -18.30
N LEU A 206 28.01 -4.42 -17.26
CA LEU A 206 27.45 -3.07 -17.35
C LEU A 206 28.48 -2.01 -17.77
N SER A 207 29.73 -2.12 -17.31
CA SER A 207 30.82 -1.20 -17.70
C SER A 207 31.23 -1.31 -19.17
N LYS A 208 30.81 -2.39 -19.86
CA LYS A 208 31.03 -2.60 -21.29
C LYS A 208 29.83 -2.24 -22.16
N MET A 209 28.70 -1.86 -21.54
CA MET A 209 27.46 -1.56 -22.25
C MET A 209 27.19 -0.04 -22.28
N ASN A 210 26.59 0.43 -23.36
CA ASN A 210 26.04 1.78 -23.40
C ASN A 210 24.79 1.87 -22.49
N PRO A 211 24.43 3.06 -21.99
CA PRO A 211 23.29 3.23 -21.07
C PRO A 211 21.95 2.72 -21.62
N GLY A 212 21.74 2.79 -22.94
CA GLY A 212 20.54 2.26 -23.59
C GLY A 212 20.48 0.73 -23.59
N ASP A 213 21.62 0.08 -23.79
CA ASP A 213 21.71 -1.39 -23.85
C ASP A 213 21.60 -2.00 -22.46
N ALA A 214 22.19 -1.37 -21.44
CA ALA A 214 22.04 -1.76 -20.04
C ALA A 214 20.57 -1.77 -19.59
N VAL A 215 19.78 -0.77 -20.01
CA VAL A 215 18.35 -0.69 -19.71
C VAL A 215 17.57 -1.79 -20.43
N ASN A 216 17.90 -2.10 -21.68
CA ASN A 216 17.23 -3.15 -22.44
C ASN A 216 17.56 -4.55 -21.89
N VAL A 217 18.82 -4.81 -21.54
CA VAL A 217 19.23 -6.06 -20.90
C VAL A 217 18.55 -6.21 -19.54
N ALA A 218 18.51 -5.15 -18.72
CA ALA A 218 17.79 -5.20 -17.46
C ALA A 218 16.29 -5.49 -17.66
N LYS A 219 15.65 -4.89 -18.68
CA LYS A 219 14.26 -5.19 -19.03
C LYS A 219 14.04 -6.63 -19.45
N GLU A 220 14.87 -7.17 -20.34
CA GLU A 220 14.72 -8.55 -20.82
C GLU A 220 15.07 -9.57 -19.73
N SER A 221 16.11 -9.34 -18.93
CA SER A 221 16.43 -10.20 -17.77
C SER A 221 15.32 -10.17 -16.73
N PHE A 222 14.70 -9.02 -16.46
CA PHE A 222 13.57 -8.95 -15.53
C PHE A 222 12.33 -9.64 -16.10
N LYS A 223 12.13 -9.58 -17.42
CA LYS A 223 11.04 -10.25 -18.14
C LYS A 223 11.21 -11.77 -18.18
N GLU A 224 12.42 -12.26 -18.39
CA GLU A 224 12.76 -13.69 -18.28
C GLU A 224 12.59 -14.18 -16.84
N LEU A 225 13.08 -13.42 -15.85
CA LEU A 225 12.88 -13.74 -14.43
C LEU A 225 11.38 -13.82 -14.08
N VAL A 226 10.57 -12.88 -14.57
CA VAL A 226 9.11 -12.91 -14.40
C VAL A 226 8.51 -14.14 -15.10
N HIS A 227 8.92 -14.43 -16.34
CA HIS A 227 8.43 -15.60 -17.09
C HIS A 227 8.72 -16.92 -16.36
N ASP A 228 9.90 -17.06 -15.74
CA ASP A 228 10.30 -18.25 -15.02
C ASP A 228 9.67 -18.36 -13.63
N LEU A 229 9.30 -17.22 -13.03
CA LEU A 229 8.57 -17.16 -11.76
C LEU A 229 7.04 -17.19 -11.93
N THR A 230 6.54 -16.98 -13.16
CA THR A 230 5.12 -17.17 -13.46
C THR A 230 4.83 -18.67 -13.35
N PRO A 231 4.00 -19.14 -12.40
CA PRO A 231 3.69 -20.55 -12.31
C PRO A 231 3.01 -21.00 -13.61
N LYS A 232 3.60 -21.98 -14.31
CA LYS A 232 2.89 -22.76 -15.33
C LYS A 232 1.81 -23.58 -14.63
N PHE A 233 0.68 -22.97 -14.28
CA PHE A 233 -0.49 -23.70 -13.81
C PHE A 233 -1.02 -24.59 -14.94
N PRO A 234 -1.05 -25.92 -14.79
CA PRO A 234 -1.83 -26.75 -15.69
C PRO A 234 -3.31 -26.52 -15.40
N SER A 235 -4.04 -26.00 -16.39
CA SER A 235 -5.50 -25.96 -16.41
C SER A 235 -6.06 -27.39 -16.49
N ARG A 236 -6.07 -28.13 -15.38
CA ARG A 236 -6.95 -29.29 -15.08
C ARG A 236 -6.48 -29.97 -13.79
N ILE A 237 -7.05 -29.58 -12.67
CA ILE A 237 -7.25 -30.51 -11.54
C ILE A 237 -8.73 -30.85 -11.56
N LYS A 238 -9.08 -32.02 -12.09
CA LYS A 238 -10.37 -32.65 -11.79
C LYS A 238 -10.30 -33.07 -10.33
N LEU A 239 -11.05 -32.39 -9.46
CA LEU A 239 -11.27 -32.84 -8.10
C LEU A 239 -11.92 -34.24 -8.15
N PRO A 240 -11.40 -35.25 -7.42
CA PRO A 240 -12.13 -36.49 -7.24
C PRO A 240 -13.42 -36.19 -6.46
N HIS A 241 -14.53 -36.73 -6.96
CA HIS A 241 -15.84 -36.65 -6.32
C HIS A 241 -15.79 -37.42 -4.98
N LEU A 242 -15.59 -36.69 -3.88
CA LEU A 242 -15.74 -37.23 -2.53
C LEU A 242 -17.23 -37.45 -2.26
N SER A 243 -17.67 -38.70 -2.44
CA SER A 243 -18.93 -39.17 -1.86
C SER A 243 -18.77 -39.26 -0.35
N LEU A 244 -19.43 -38.35 0.38
CA LEU A 244 -19.59 -38.48 1.83
C LEU A 244 -20.68 -39.51 2.13
N PRO A 245 -20.45 -40.51 2.98
CA PRO A 245 -21.54 -41.25 3.60
C PRO A 245 -22.10 -40.42 4.78
N TRP A 246 -23.44 -40.44 4.85
CA TRP A 246 -24.34 -40.09 5.98
C TRP A 246 -23.72 -40.15 7.37
#